data_AF-A0A4R4SFA9-F1
#
_entry.id   AF-A0A4R4SFA9-F1
#
_cell.length_a   1.000
_cell.length_b   1.000
_cell.length_c   1.000
_cell.angle_alpha   90.00
_cell.angle_beta   90.00
_cell.angle_gamma   90.00
#
_symmetry.space_group_name_H-M   'P 1'
#
loop_
_entity.id
_entity.type
_entity.pdbx_description
1 polymer ?
#
loop_
_entity_poly.entity_id
_entity_poly.type
_entity_poly.pdbx_seq_one_letter_code
_entity_poly.pdbx_strand_id
1 'polypeptide(L)'
;MTAFLIVTALVLLVGWLIFIQVTARQQLEVATPLPPAAAREIVLESFGFAWSQSHGLGTDNFRPRMRMHRPTISIDYEPAEGGGCFVQIWVSAYTKQAGLWLHAHLCWRKKRYVARRLMRAETVLMAAS
;
A
#
# COMPACT_ATOMS: atom_id res chain seq x y z
N MET A 1 -30.61 -23.25 -14.89
CA MET A 1 -29.93 -22.96 -13.60
C MET A 1 -28.42 -22.79 -13.78
N THR A 2 -27.73 -23.70 -14.48
CA THR A 2 -26.28 -23.62 -14.78
C THR A 2 -25.86 -22.34 -15.53
N ALA A 3 -26.57 -21.94 -16.59
CA ALA A 3 -26.23 -20.72 -17.34
C ALA A 3 -26.32 -19.45 -16.47
N PHE A 4 -27.36 -19.36 -15.63
CA PHE A 4 -27.52 -18.27 -14.67
C PHE A 4 -26.35 -18.23 -13.66
N LEU A 5 -25.99 -19.37 -13.09
CA LEU A 5 -24.86 -19.47 -12.15
C LEU A 5 -23.52 -19.08 -12.80
N ILE A 6 -23.29 -19.47 -14.05
CA ILE A 6 -22.08 -19.10 -14.81
C ILE A 6 -22.04 -17.58 -15.02
N VAL A 7 -23.15 -16.97 -15.44
CA VAL A 7 -23.23 -15.53 -15.65
C VAL A 7 -23.02 -14.78 -14.33
N THR A 8 -23.66 -15.21 -13.23
CA THR A 8 -23.45 -14.64 -11.90
C THR A 8 -22.00 -14.73 -11.46
N ALA A 9 -21.36 -15.89 -11.61
CA ALA A 9 -19.96 -16.08 -11.27
C ALA A 9 -19.04 -15.15 -12.10
N LEU A 10 -19.32 -14.98 -13.39
CA LEU A 10 -18.55 -14.10 -14.26
C LEU A 10 -18.67 -12.62 -13.84
N VAL A 11 -19.88 -12.17 -13.52
CA VAL A 11 -20.13 -10.80 -13.05
C VAL A 11 -19.42 -10.53 -11.72
N LEU A 12 -19.49 -11.47 -10.78
CA LEU A 12 -18.77 -11.35 -9.50
C LEU A 12 -17.25 -11.30 -9.70
N LEU A 13 -16.71 -12.13 -10.60
CA LEU A 13 -15.29 -12.14 -10.92
C LEU A 13 -14.82 -10.81 -11.52
N VAL A 14 -15.56 -10.28 -12.49
CA VAL A 14 -15.25 -8.98 -13.11
C VAL A 14 -15.34 -7.85 -12.08
N GLY A 15 -16.40 -7.82 -11.27
CA GLY A 15 -16.56 -6.84 -10.20
C GLY A 15 -15.41 -6.89 -9.19
N TRP A 16 -14.98 -8.09 -8.79
CA TRP A 16 -13.83 -8.28 -7.91
C TRP A 16 -12.53 -7.74 -8.51
N LEU A 17 -12.23 -8.07 -9.77
CA LEU A 17 -11.04 -7.57 -10.47
C LEU A 17 -11.02 -6.03 -10.55
N ILE A 18 -12.16 -5.42 -10.88
CA ILE A 18 -12.29 -3.95 -10.92
C ILE A 18 -12.06 -3.36 -9.53
N PHE A 19 -12.68 -3.92 -8.49
CA PHE A 19 -12.51 -3.48 -7.11
C PHE A 19 -11.03 -3.43 -6.70
N ILE A 20 -10.29 -4.50 -6.95
CA ILE A 20 -8.85 -4.58 -6.63
C ILE A 20 -8.04 -3.54 -7.39
N GLN A 21 -8.35 -3.30 -8.68
CA GLN A 21 -7.68 -2.27 -9.47
C GLN A 21 -7.90 -0.89 -8.88
N VAL A 22 -9.14 -0.56 -8.51
CA VAL A 22 -9.49 0.74 -7.91
C VAL A 22 -8.78 0.91 -6.58
N THR A 23 -8.87 -0.08 -5.67
CA THR A 23 -8.25 0.02 -4.34
C THR A 23 -6.72 0.02 -4.38
N ALA A 24 -6.11 -0.64 -5.37
CA ALA A 24 -4.66 -0.57 -5.55
C ALA A 24 -4.20 0.86 -5.91
N ARG A 25 -4.98 1.58 -6.74
CA ARG A 25 -4.71 2.96 -7.17
C ARG A 25 -5.01 4.01 -6.12
N GLN A 26 -6.00 3.78 -5.26
CA GLN A 26 -6.37 4.73 -4.21
C GLN A 26 -5.17 5.06 -3.32
N GLN A 27 -4.99 6.33 -2.97
CA GLN A 27 -4.05 6.69 -1.92
C GLN A 27 -4.58 6.20 -0.58
N LEU A 28 -3.70 5.66 0.26
CA LEU A 28 -4.03 5.29 1.62
C LEU A 28 -3.29 6.25 2.55
N GLU A 29 -4.05 6.97 3.36
CA GLU A 29 -3.51 7.86 4.37
C GLU A 29 -3.69 7.22 5.75
N VAL A 30 -2.67 7.30 6.58
CA VAL A 30 -2.68 6.78 7.94
C VAL A 30 -2.19 7.87 8.87
N ALA A 31 -3.10 8.43 9.67
CA ALA A 31 -2.74 9.27 10.80
C ALA A 31 -2.09 8.39 11.88
N THR A 32 -0.97 8.83 12.44
CA THR A 32 -0.30 8.16 13.55
C THR A 32 0.25 9.19 14.53
N PRO A 33 0.18 8.94 15.85
CA PRO A 33 0.81 9.81 16.85
C PRO A 33 2.34 9.72 16.83
N LEU A 34 2.91 8.80 16.05
CA LEU A 34 4.36 8.65 15.91
C LEU A 34 4.98 9.84 15.17
N PRO A 35 6.16 10.32 15.60
CA PRO A 35 6.90 11.31 14.82
C PRO A 35 7.31 10.73 13.46
N PRO A 36 7.47 11.56 12.41
CA PRO A 36 7.80 11.11 11.05
C PRO A 36 8.97 10.13 10.97
N ALA A 37 10.02 10.34 11.77
CA ALA A 37 11.20 9.48 11.79
C ALA A 37 10.88 8.05 12.28
N ALA A 38 10.09 7.91 13.35
CA ALA A 38 9.69 6.61 13.87
C ALA A 38 8.71 5.90 12.94
N ALA A 39 7.77 6.65 12.34
CA ALA A 39 6.87 6.10 11.32
C ALA A 39 7.65 5.58 10.11
N ARG A 40 8.68 6.32 9.68
CA ARG A 40 9.58 5.92 8.59
C ARG A 40 10.33 4.63 8.89
N GLU A 41 10.83 4.44 10.10
CA GLU A 41 11.50 3.19 10.49
C GLU A 41 10.58 1.97 10.36
N ILE A 42 9.35 2.07 10.90
CA ILE A 42 8.33 1.01 10.76
C ILE A 42 8.02 0.71 9.29
N VAL A 43 7.95 1.75 8.47
CA VAL A 43 7.76 1.60 7.02
C VAL A 43 8.92 0.82 6.42
N LEU A 44 10.17 1.21 6.68
CA LEU A 44 11.37 0.56 6.14
C LEU A 44 11.42 -0.93 6.50
N GLU A 45 11.20 -1.25 7.79
CA GLU A 45 11.11 -2.64 8.27
C GLU A 45 10.00 -3.41 7.56
N SER A 46 8.87 -2.76 7.30
CA SER A 46 7.72 -3.39 6.68
C SER A 46 8.02 -3.84 5.26
N PHE A 47 8.94 -3.22 4.53
CA PHE A 47 9.28 -3.59 3.16
C PHE A 47 10.22 -4.80 3.06
N GLY A 48 11.20 -4.90 3.96
CA GLY A 48 12.09 -6.05 4.10
C GLY A 48 12.85 -6.43 2.82
N PHE A 49 13.47 -7.61 2.81
CA PHE A 49 14.38 -8.03 1.72
C PHE A 49 13.71 -8.24 0.36
N ALA A 50 12.40 -8.52 0.33
CA ALA A 50 11.66 -8.81 -0.90
C ALA A 50 11.43 -7.55 -1.76
N TRP A 51 11.69 -6.37 -1.19
CA TRP A 51 11.57 -5.07 -1.81
C TRP A 51 12.92 -4.35 -1.76
N SER A 52 13.16 -3.49 -2.74
CA SER A 52 14.33 -2.62 -2.78
C SER A 52 13.84 -1.18 -2.75
N GLN A 53 14.54 -0.32 -2.02
CA GLN A 53 14.40 1.11 -2.21
C GLN A 53 14.79 1.48 -3.63
N SER A 54 14.08 2.46 -4.17
CA SER A 54 14.34 3.04 -5.49
C SER A 54 14.13 4.55 -5.43
N HIS A 55 14.57 5.26 -6.45
CA HIS A 55 14.16 6.65 -6.64
C HIS A 55 12.71 6.73 -7.16
N GLY A 56 11.98 7.78 -6.77
CA GLY A 56 10.58 7.98 -7.15
C GLY A 56 10.01 9.27 -6.59
N LEU A 57 8.68 9.43 -6.67
CA LEU A 57 7.96 10.67 -6.36
C LEU A 57 7.78 10.93 -4.87
N GLY A 58 7.74 9.88 -4.04
CA GLY A 58 7.63 10.04 -2.59
C GLY A 58 8.98 10.15 -1.90
N THR A 59 8.96 10.43 -0.61
CA THR A 59 10.10 10.48 0.30
C THR A 59 10.83 9.13 0.32
N ASP A 60 10.06 8.04 0.49
CA ASP A 60 10.56 6.69 0.31
C ASP A 60 9.80 5.98 -0.82
N ASN A 61 10.54 5.26 -1.66
CA ASN A 61 9.95 4.52 -2.77
C ASN A 61 10.48 3.09 -2.81
N PHE A 62 9.58 2.14 -3.02
CA PHE A 62 9.90 0.72 -2.95
C PHE A 62 9.41 -0.03 -4.20
N ARG A 63 10.29 -0.87 -4.73
CA ARG A 63 10.01 -1.78 -5.85
C ARG A 63 10.24 -3.23 -5.44
N PRO A 64 9.40 -4.18 -5.90
CA PRO A 64 9.67 -5.60 -5.74
C PRO A 64 11.01 -6.00 -6.36
N ARG A 65 11.73 -6.98 -5.80
CA ARG A 65 13.03 -7.42 -6.36
C ARG A 65 12.94 -8.49 -7.46
N MET A 66 11.88 -9.29 -7.51
CA MET A 66 11.83 -10.50 -8.35
C MET A 66 10.67 -10.53 -9.37
N ARG A 67 10.14 -9.38 -9.78
CA ARG A 67 9.00 -9.31 -10.71
C ARG A 67 9.38 -8.66 -12.05
N MET A 68 8.63 -8.86 -13.12
CA MET A 68 8.75 -7.99 -14.30
C MET A 68 7.75 -6.83 -14.22
N HIS A 69 8.03 -5.71 -14.89
CA HIS A 69 7.16 -4.51 -14.92
C HIS A 69 6.69 -4.06 -13.53
N ARG A 70 7.67 -3.89 -12.64
CA ARG A 70 7.44 -3.83 -11.20
C ARG A 70 6.83 -2.48 -10.80
N PRO A 71 5.73 -2.45 -10.05
CA PRO A 71 5.16 -1.21 -9.56
C PRO A 71 6.06 -0.58 -8.50
N THR A 72 5.96 0.74 -8.36
CA THR A 72 6.62 1.48 -7.28
C THR A 72 5.57 1.92 -6.27
N ILE A 73 5.73 1.49 -5.02
CA ILE A 73 4.96 2.05 -3.89
C ILE A 73 5.76 3.23 -3.36
N SER A 74 5.12 4.39 -3.29
CA SER A 74 5.69 5.62 -2.75
C SER A 74 5.02 6.00 -1.46
N ILE A 75 5.81 6.59 -0.57
CA ILE A 75 5.40 6.95 0.78
C ILE A 75 5.93 8.34 1.11
N ASP A 76 5.04 9.17 1.63
CA ASP A 76 5.35 10.49 2.19
C ASP A 76 4.88 10.56 3.65
N TYR A 77 5.55 11.44 4.39
CA TYR A 77 5.31 11.65 5.81
C TYR A 77 5.10 13.15 6.02
N GLU A 78 3.89 13.52 6.39
CA GLU A 78 3.50 14.90 6.64
C GLU A 78 3.33 15.11 8.16
N PRO A 79 4.08 16.01 8.81
CA PRO A 79 3.90 16.29 10.22
C PRO A 79 2.48 16.81 10.51
N ALA A 80 1.87 16.34 11.60
CA ALA A 80 0.56 16.85 12.04
C ALA A 80 0.73 18.01 13.04
N GLU A 81 -0.15 19.02 12.98
CA GLU A 81 -0.07 20.23 13.83
C GLU A 81 -0.14 19.93 15.34
N GLY A 82 -0.74 18.81 15.74
CA GLY A 82 -0.85 18.37 17.14
C GLY A 82 0.23 17.38 17.60
N GLY A 83 1.28 17.18 16.81
CA GLY A 83 2.25 16.10 17.00
C GLY A 83 1.84 14.82 16.26
N GLY A 84 2.82 13.95 16.01
CA GLY A 84 2.65 12.79 15.13
C GLY A 84 2.82 13.13 13.64
N CYS A 85 2.28 12.28 12.76
CA CYS A 85 2.32 12.49 11.32
C CYS A 85 1.22 11.76 10.56
N PHE A 86 0.94 12.24 9.35
CA PHE A 86 0.16 11.56 8.32
C PHE A 86 1.10 10.82 7.38
N VAL A 87 0.93 9.51 7.28
CA VAL A 87 1.69 8.67 6.34
C VAL A 87 0.83 8.43 5.11
N GLN A 88 1.22 9.04 3.99
CA GLN A 88 0.56 8.88 2.71
C GLN A 88 1.22 7.75 1.93
N ILE A 89 0.44 6.77 1.48
CA ILE A 89 0.94 5.57 0.79
C ILE A 89 0.18 5.39 -0.54
N TRP A 90 0.88 5.53 -1.65
CA TRP A 90 0.30 5.37 -2.99
C TRP A 90 1.21 4.59 -3.94
N VAL A 91 0.73 4.32 -5.15
CA VAL A 91 1.50 3.65 -6.20
C VAL A 91 1.84 4.69 -7.27
N SER A 92 3.11 5.08 -7.39
CA SER A 92 3.55 6.26 -8.14
C SER A 92 3.95 6.02 -9.59
N ALA A 93 4.57 4.88 -9.92
CA ALA A 93 5.07 4.61 -11.26
C ALA A 93 4.50 3.31 -11.84
N TYR A 94 3.79 3.46 -12.97
CA TYR A 94 3.31 2.40 -13.84
C TYR A 94 4.13 2.43 -15.12
N THR A 95 5.07 1.50 -15.31
CA THR A 95 5.88 1.50 -16.55
C THR A 95 5.04 1.20 -17.80
N LYS A 96 3.88 0.54 -17.67
CA LYS A 96 2.81 0.37 -18.68
C LYS A 96 1.48 0.06 -17.97
N GLN A 97 0.33 0.38 -18.57
CA GLN A 97 -1.01 0.02 -18.04
C GLN A 97 -1.07 -1.45 -17.57
N ALA A 98 -0.45 -2.39 -18.30
CA ALA A 98 -0.39 -3.81 -17.97
C ALA A 98 0.32 -4.17 -16.64
N GLY A 99 1.24 -3.34 -16.14
CA GLY A 99 1.99 -3.61 -14.91
C GLY A 99 1.12 -3.56 -13.65
N LEU A 100 0.10 -2.70 -13.64
CA LEU A 100 -0.85 -2.65 -12.52
C LEU A 100 -1.83 -3.82 -12.54
N TRP A 101 -2.25 -4.28 -13.72
CA TRP A 101 -3.12 -5.46 -13.83
C TRP A 101 -2.49 -6.69 -13.17
N LEU A 102 -1.19 -6.90 -13.40
CA LEU A 102 -0.45 -8.04 -12.86
C LEU A 102 -0.15 -7.93 -11.36
N HIS A 103 0.01 -6.71 -10.83
CA HIS A 103 0.56 -6.49 -9.49
C HIS A 103 -0.37 -5.73 -8.52
N ALA A 104 -1.59 -5.39 -8.91
CA ALA A 104 -2.55 -4.65 -8.07
C ALA A 104 -2.76 -5.34 -6.71
N HIS A 105 -2.94 -6.66 -6.69
CA HIS A 105 -3.05 -7.43 -5.46
C HIS A 105 -1.82 -7.31 -4.56
N LEU A 106 -0.63 -7.34 -5.14
CA LEU A 106 0.63 -7.23 -4.40
C LEU A 106 0.74 -5.84 -3.75
N CYS A 107 0.49 -4.78 -4.53
CA CYS A 107 0.47 -3.41 -4.03
C CYS A 107 -0.59 -3.23 -2.93
N TRP A 108 -1.82 -3.65 -3.19
CA TRP A 108 -2.91 -3.56 -2.23
C TRP A 108 -2.60 -4.27 -0.91
N ARG A 109 -2.12 -5.52 -0.97
CA ARG A 109 -1.73 -6.28 0.22
C ARG A 109 -0.59 -5.60 0.98
N LYS A 110 0.41 -5.08 0.27
CA LYS A 110 1.56 -4.43 0.90
C LYS A 110 1.18 -3.13 1.58
N LYS A 111 0.41 -2.26 0.91
CA LYS A 111 -0.12 -1.02 1.48
C LYS A 111 -0.93 -1.29 2.76
N ARG A 112 -1.86 -2.25 2.71
CA ARG A 112 -2.65 -2.67 3.88
C ARG A 112 -1.80 -3.29 4.99
N TYR A 113 -0.70 -3.94 4.65
CA TYR A 113 0.22 -4.48 5.66
C TYR A 113 0.95 -3.35 6.39
N VAL A 114 1.51 -2.38 5.66
CA VAL A 114 2.20 -1.21 6.23
C VAL A 114 1.24 -0.41 7.12
N ALA A 115 0.05 -0.06 6.61
CA ALA A 115 -0.94 0.68 7.38
C ALA A 115 -1.34 -0.03 8.69
N ARG A 116 -1.54 -1.35 8.65
CA ARG A 116 -1.84 -2.14 9.85
C ARG A 116 -0.67 -2.18 10.83
N ARG A 117 0.59 -2.15 10.37
CA ARG A 117 1.74 -2.07 11.26
C ARG A 117 1.81 -0.72 11.98
N LEU A 118 1.58 0.37 11.25
CA LEU A 118 1.54 1.72 11.81
C LEU A 118 0.43 1.84 12.87
N MET A 119 -0.79 1.40 12.57
CA MET A 119 -1.92 1.41 13.52
C MET A 119 -1.65 0.54 14.76
N ARG A 120 -0.95 -0.60 14.62
CA ARG A 120 -0.60 -1.44 15.78
C ARG A 120 0.45 -0.79 16.66
N ALA A 121 1.44 -0.12 16.08
CA ALA A 121 2.46 0.58 16.85
C ALA A 121 1.85 1.72 17.68
N GLU A 122 0.84 2.40 17.13
CA GLU A 122 0.00 3.36 17.86
C GLU A 122 -0.69 2.72 19.07
N THR A 123 -1.34 1.56 18.90
CA THR A 123 -2.02 0.86 20.01
C THR A 123 -1.05 0.49 21.14
N VAL A 124 0.18 0.09 20.81
CA VAL A 124 1.21 -0.22 21.81
C VAL A 124 1.66 1.01 22.57
N LEU A 125 1.81 2.15 21.89
CA LEU A 125 2.16 3.43 22.53
C LEU A 125 1.08 3.90 23.50
N MET A 126 -0.19 3.84 23.10
CA MET A 126 -1.32 4.19 23.96
C MET A 126 -1.48 3.26 25.17
N ALA A 127 -1.07 2.00 25.06
CA ALA A 127 -1.10 1.04 26.17
C ALA A 127 0.09 1.20 27.14
N ALA A 128 1.16 1.90 26.73
CA ALA A 128 2.37 2.12 27.52
C ALA A 128 2.41 3.49 28.23
N SER A 129 1.51 4.41 27.87
CA SER A 129 1.30 5.74 28.47
C SER A 129 0.23 5.70 29.55
#